data_AF-A0A3S1FIY8-F1
#
_entry.id   AF-A0A3S1FIY8-F1
#
_cell.length_a   1.000
_cell.length_b   1.000
_cell.length_c   1.000
_cell.angle_alpha   90.00
_cell.angle_beta   90.00
_cell.angle_gamma   90.00
#
_symmetry.space_group_name_H-M   'P 1'
#
loop_
_entity.id
_entity.type
_entity.pdbx_description
1 polymer ?
#
loop_
_entity_poly.entity_id
_entity_poly.type
_entity_poly.pdbx_seq_one_letter_code
_entity_poly.pdbx_strand_id
1 'polypeptide(L)'
;IWGVVADAHGAETALIAASVAMLAGGAIGLLLPLPQQQVLNLDPLNRFKEPHLALDLKPRSGPIAIMIEYVIRHEDEPEFLAIMAERGRIRRRDGARNWTLARDLENPTVWIEHYHTPTWIEYIRHNGRITHADAVIVERV
;
A
#
# COMPACT_ATOMS: atom_id res chain seq x y z
N ILE A 1 15.07 5.92 28.12
CA ILE A 1 14.31 5.67 29.37
C ILE A 1 14.91 4.50 30.12
N TRP A 2 14.88 3.26 29.61
CA TRP A 2 15.42 2.09 30.32
C TRP A 2 16.92 2.18 30.68
N GLY A 3 17.76 2.78 29.81
CA GLY A 3 19.17 3.02 30.11
C GLY A 3 19.42 3.98 31.30
N VAL A 4 18.54 4.97 31.49
CA VAL A 4 18.62 5.91 32.63
C VAL A 4 18.21 5.22 33.93
N VAL A 5 17.21 4.33 33.87
CA VAL A 5 16.75 3.54 35.02
C VAL A 5 17.81 2.52 35.43
N ALA A 6 18.49 1.89 34.46
CA ALA A 6 19.58 0.95 34.73
C ALA A 6 20.80 1.63 35.35
N ASP A 7 21.11 2.86 34.93
CA ASP A 7 22.22 3.65 35.47
C ASP A 7 21.94 4.14 36.90
N ALA A 8 20.69 4.54 37.20
CA ALA A 8 20.30 5.05 38.52
C ALA A 8 19.97 3.96 39.55
N HIS A 9 19.41 2.82 39.13
CA HIS A 9 18.86 1.79 40.02
C HIS A 9 19.39 0.37 39.73
N GLY A 10 20.35 0.23 38.81
CA GLY A 10 20.94 -1.05 38.43
C GLY A 10 20.17 -1.77 37.33
N ALA A 11 20.87 -2.64 36.59
CA ALA A 11 20.30 -3.37 35.47
C ALA A 11 19.17 -4.34 35.87
N GLU A 12 19.25 -4.93 37.06
CA GLU A 12 18.24 -5.87 37.57
C GLU A 12 16.86 -5.20 37.71
N THR A 13 16.80 -4.04 38.36
CA THR A 13 15.54 -3.31 38.57
C THR A 13 14.95 -2.81 37.24
N ALA A 14 15.80 -2.37 36.32
CA ALA A 14 15.39 -1.97 34.97
C ALA A 14 14.77 -3.13 34.19
N LEU A 15 15.34 -4.33 34.29
CA LEU A 15 14.82 -5.54 33.62
C LEU A 15 13.50 -6.01 34.24
N ILE A 16 13.35 -5.95 35.56
CA ILE A 16 12.08 -6.27 36.24
C ILE A 16 10.98 -5.27 35.84
N ALA A 17 11.30 -3.97 35.82
CA ALA A 17 10.35 -2.95 35.41
C ALA A 17 9.91 -3.12 33.95
N ALA A 18 10.83 -3.47 33.06
CA ALA A 18 10.53 -3.77 31.67
C ALA A 18 9.64 -5.02 31.52
N SER A 19 9.91 -6.09 32.27
CA SER A 19 9.11 -7.32 32.20
C SER A 19 7.68 -7.09 32.70
N VAL A 20 7.50 -6.35 33.80
CA VAL A 20 6.19 -5.94 34.29
C VAL A 20 5.46 -5.08 33.27
N ALA A 21 6.14 -4.13 32.63
CA ALA A 21 5.54 -3.29 31.59
C ALA A 21 5.08 -4.12 30.37
N MET A 22 5.85 -5.13 29.97
CA MET A 22 5.45 -6.05 28.89
C MET A 22 4.23 -6.89 29.27
N LEU A 23 4.20 -7.44 30.50
CA LEU A 23 3.05 -8.21 30.99
C LEU A 23 1.79 -7.35 31.07
N ALA A 24 1.91 -6.11 31.57
CA ALA A 24 0.81 -5.15 31.61
C ALA A 24 0.30 -4.82 30.20
N GLY A 25 1.21 -4.58 29.24
CA GLY A 25 0.85 -4.37 27.84
C GLY A 25 0.10 -5.55 27.22
N GLY A 26 0.56 -6.77 27.47
CA GLY A 26 -0.12 -7.99 27.04
C GLY A 26 -1.51 -8.17 27.68
N ALA A 27 -1.63 -7.90 28.98
CA ALA A 27 -2.91 -7.97 29.69
C ALA A 27 -3.93 -6.95 29.18
N ILE A 28 -3.48 -5.74 28.79
CA ILE A 28 -4.34 -4.76 28.12
C ILE A 28 -4.89 -5.32 26.80
N GLY A 29 -4.07 -6.02 26.03
CA GLY A 29 -4.51 -6.69 24.79
C GLY A 29 -5.58 -7.77 25.01
N LEU A 30 -5.63 -8.38 26.20
CA LEU A 30 -6.70 -9.32 26.58
C LEU A 30 -8.00 -8.60 26.98
N LEU A 31 -7.89 -7.42 27.61
CA LEU A 31 -9.04 -6.62 28.06
C LEU A 31 -9.64 -5.77 26.93
N LEU A 32 -8.82 -5.31 26.00
CA LEU A 32 -9.18 -4.46 24.86
C LEU A 32 -8.85 -5.20 23.56
N PRO A 33 -9.66 -6.22 23.17
CA PRO A 33 -9.45 -6.91 21.92
C PRO A 33 -9.52 -5.91 20.77
N LEU A 34 -8.53 -5.95 19.89
CA LEU A 34 -8.57 -5.17 18.65
C LEU A 34 -9.80 -5.59 17.85
N PRO A 35 -10.49 -4.64 17.19
CA PRO A 35 -11.60 -4.98 16.31
C PRO A 35 -11.16 -6.06 15.32
N GLN A 36 -11.97 -7.11 15.17
CA GLN A 36 -11.71 -8.12 14.14
C GLN A 36 -11.72 -7.43 12.78
N GLN A 37 -10.53 -7.17 12.24
CA GLN A 37 -10.41 -6.95 10.81
C GLN A 37 -10.85 -8.26 10.15
N GLN A 38 -11.79 -8.19 9.21
CA GLN A 38 -12.11 -9.33 8.36
C GLN A 38 -10.79 -9.94 7.90
N VAL A 39 -10.65 -11.26 7.98
CA VAL A 39 -9.44 -11.96 7.57
C VAL A 39 -9.28 -11.74 6.07
N LEU A 40 -8.63 -10.64 5.72
CA LEU A 40 -8.34 -10.24 4.35
C LEU A 40 -7.34 -11.27 3.82
N ASN A 41 -7.63 -11.82 2.65
CA ASN A 41 -6.67 -12.67 1.99
C ASN A 41 -5.52 -11.80 1.45
N LEU A 42 -4.40 -11.82 2.19
CA LEU A 42 -3.19 -11.07 1.89
C LEU A 42 -2.21 -11.88 1.02
N ASP A 43 -2.58 -13.06 0.54
CA ASP A 43 -1.74 -13.82 -0.37
C ASP A 43 -1.58 -13.06 -1.70
N PRO A 44 -0.39 -13.11 -2.34
CA PRO A 44 -0.16 -12.48 -3.63
C PRO A 44 -1.16 -12.99 -4.68
N LEU A 45 -1.83 -12.06 -5.36
CA LEU A 45 -2.84 -12.36 -6.37
C LEU A 45 -2.25 -13.11 -7.58
N ASN A 46 -0.97 -12.92 -7.87
CA ASN A 46 -0.21 -13.59 -8.95
C ASN A 46 -0.89 -13.58 -10.34
N ARG A 47 -1.73 -12.57 -10.63
CA ARG A 47 -2.37 -12.39 -11.94
C ARG A 47 -1.57 -11.52 -12.91
N PHE A 48 -0.57 -10.78 -12.42
CA PHE A 48 0.23 -9.89 -13.25
C PHE A 48 1.03 -10.67 -14.29
N LYS A 49 0.92 -10.26 -15.55
CA LYS A 49 1.76 -10.73 -16.65
C LYS A 49 2.57 -9.54 -17.14
N GLU A 50 3.88 -9.73 -17.30
CA GLU A 50 4.73 -8.72 -17.90
C GLU A 50 4.21 -8.32 -19.28
N PRO A 51 4.05 -7.02 -19.58
CA PRO A 51 3.61 -6.57 -20.88
C PRO A 51 4.69 -6.86 -21.94
N HIS A 52 4.26 -7.05 -23.18
CA HIS A 52 5.21 -7.14 -24.29
C HIS A 52 5.79 -5.76 -24.56
N LEU A 53 7.12 -5.64 -24.49
CA LEU A 53 7.83 -4.39 -24.69
C LEU A 53 8.49 -4.36 -26.06
N ALA A 54 8.40 -3.22 -26.74
CA ALA A 54 9.16 -2.96 -27.98
C ALA A 54 10.65 -2.63 -27.71
N LEU A 55 11.07 -2.58 -26.45
CA LEU A 55 12.41 -2.23 -25.99
C LEU A 55 12.94 -3.34 -25.07
N ASP A 56 14.24 -3.64 -25.18
CA ASP A 56 14.94 -4.53 -24.25
C ASP A 56 15.30 -3.78 -22.96
N LEU A 57 14.39 -3.81 -21.98
CA LEU A 57 14.59 -3.15 -20.69
C LEU A 57 15.41 -4.03 -19.74
N LYS A 58 16.53 -3.48 -19.24
CA LYS A 58 17.29 -4.08 -18.15
C LYS A 58 16.59 -3.82 -16.81
N PRO A 59 16.84 -4.64 -15.77
CA PRO A 59 16.23 -4.46 -14.44
C PRO A 59 16.37 -3.06 -13.84
N ARG A 60 17.46 -2.35 -14.15
CA ARG A 60 17.76 -0.99 -13.66
C ARG A 60 17.32 0.13 -14.61
N SER A 61 16.75 -0.19 -15.77
CA SER A 61 16.23 0.80 -16.71
C SER A 61 15.08 1.58 -16.07
N GLY A 62 15.05 2.90 -16.23
CA GLY A 62 14.01 3.75 -15.66
C GLY A 62 14.36 5.24 -15.74
N PRO A 63 13.47 6.13 -15.25
CA PRO A 63 12.20 5.82 -14.56
C PRO A 63 11.15 5.23 -15.50
N ILE A 64 10.26 4.40 -14.95
CA ILE A 64 9.12 3.84 -15.68
C ILE A 64 7.89 4.65 -15.29
N ALA A 65 7.29 5.36 -16.26
CA ALA A 65 6.04 6.08 -16.09
C ALA A 65 4.87 5.20 -16.52
N ILE A 66 3.81 5.22 -15.72
CA ILE A 66 2.57 4.50 -15.99
C ILE A 66 1.47 5.53 -16.09
N MET A 67 0.70 5.47 -17.17
CA MET A 67 -0.52 6.23 -17.38
C MET A 67 -1.63 5.24 -17.69
N ILE A 68 -2.73 5.33 -16.93
CA ILE A 68 -3.91 4.51 -17.12
C ILE A 68 -5.08 5.47 -17.36
N GLU A 69 -5.73 5.29 -18.49
CA GLU A 69 -6.92 6.03 -18.88
C GLU A 69 -8.17 5.26 -18.47
N TYR A 70 -9.11 5.95 -17.84
CA TYR A 70 -10.43 5.44 -17.49
C TYR A 70 -11.49 6.28 -18.18
N VAL A 71 -12.52 5.62 -18.72
CA VAL A 71 -13.71 6.27 -19.24
C VAL A 71 -14.85 6.00 -18.26
N ILE A 72 -15.28 7.03 -17.55
CA ILE A 72 -16.26 6.94 -16.46
C ILE A 72 -17.47 7.81 -16.80
N ARG A 73 -18.67 7.24 -16.64
CA ARG A 73 -19.92 7.98 -16.83
C ARG A 73 -20.12 8.97 -15.69
N HIS A 74 -20.80 10.08 -15.96
CA HIS A 74 -20.96 11.16 -14.98
C HIS A 74 -21.64 10.68 -13.70
N GLU A 75 -22.63 9.79 -13.81
CA GLU A 75 -23.35 9.20 -12.68
C GLU A 75 -22.48 8.34 -11.76
N ASP A 76 -21.38 7.77 -12.28
CA ASP A 76 -20.50 6.86 -11.54
C ASP A 76 -19.30 7.59 -10.89
N GLU A 77 -19.13 8.90 -11.17
CA GLU A 77 -17.97 9.68 -10.68
C GLU A 77 -17.75 9.60 -9.16
N PRO A 78 -18.77 9.74 -8.28
CA PRO A 78 -18.55 9.68 -6.84
C PRO A 78 -18.04 8.32 -6.37
N GLU A 79 -18.56 7.23 -6.93
CA GLU A 79 -18.12 5.88 -6.59
C GLU A 79 -16.71 5.62 -7.13
N PHE A 80 -16.43 6.03 -8.37
CA PHE A 80 -15.11 5.94 -8.98
C PHE A 80 -14.05 6.65 -8.13
N LEU A 81 -14.30 7.90 -7.70
CA LEU A 81 -13.37 8.66 -6.86
C LEU A 81 -13.10 7.97 -5.52
N ALA A 82 -14.13 7.38 -4.90
CA ALA A 82 -13.97 6.63 -3.65
C ALA A 82 -13.09 5.37 -3.85
N ILE A 83 -13.30 4.65 -4.95
CA ILE A 83 -12.49 3.47 -5.30
C ILE A 83 -11.04 3.89 -5.61
N MET A 84 -10.85 4.97 -6.36
CA MET A 84 -9.52 5.46 -6.72
C MET A 84 -8.73 6.00 -5.53
N ALA A 85 -9.39 6.53 -4.51
CA ALA A 85 -8.72 6.94 -3.27
C ALA A 85 -8.04 5.74 -2.59
N GLU A 86 -8.75 4.61 -2.52
CA GLU A 86 -8.22 3.37 -1.95
C GLU A 86 -7.19 2.71 -2.86
N ARG A 87 -7.43 2.67 -4.17
CA ARG A 87 -6.46 2.19 -5.17
C ARG A 87 -5.17 2.99 -5.10
N GLY A 88 -5.23 4.32 -4.96
CA GLY A 88 -4.06 5.17 -4.80
C GLY A 88 -3.26 4.86 -3.54
N ARG A 89 -3.93 4.51 -2.43
CA ARG A 89 -3.28 4.05 -1.19
C ARG A 89 -2.50 2.74 -1.43
N ILE A 90 -3.12 1.77 -2.11
CA ILE A 90 -2.51 0.49 -2.49
C ILE A 90 -1.30 0.73 -3.41
N ARG A 91 -1.43 1.57 -4.44
CA ARG A 91 -0.34 1.91 -5.35
C ARG A 91 0.87 2.45 -4.60
N ARG A 92 0.67 3.42 -3.70
CA ARG A 92 1.74 4.00 -2.88
C ARG A 92 2.37 2.97 -1.94
N ARG A 93 1.55 2.15 -1.26
CA ARG A 93 2.02 1.03 -0.42
C ARG A 93 2.97 0.11 -1.19
N ASP A 94 2.61 -0.18 -2.43
CA ASP A 94 3.36 -1.12 -3.27
C ASP A 94 4.52 -0.46 -4.02
N GLY A 95 4.86 0.80 -3.73
CA GLY A 95 6.07 1.47 -4.21
C GLY A 95 5.87 2.43 -5.39
N ALA A 96 4.64 2.75 -5.78
CA ALA A 96 4.38 3.82 -6.73
C ALA A 96 4.74 5.19 -6.11
N ARG A 97 5.36 6.04 -6.91
CA ARG A 97 5.73 7.41 -6.53
C ARG A 97 4.94 8.42 -7.35
N ASN A 98 4.69 9.59 -6.74
CA ASN A 98 3.96 10.71 -7.33
C ASN A 98 2.64 10.27 -8.00
N TRP A 99 1.89 9.42 -7.30
CA TRP A 99 0.58 9.01 -7.76
C TRP A 99 -0.36 10.21 -7.84
N THR A 100 -1.00 10.38 -8.98
CA THR A 100 -1.98 11.43 -9.25
C THR A 100 -3.15 10.84 -10.03
N LEU A 101 -4.34 11.40 -9.79
CA LEU A 101 -5.52 11.17 -10.62
C LEU A 101 -5.97 12.53 -11.15
N ALA A 102 -6.01 12.69 -12.46
CA ALA A 102 -6.41 13.92 -13.12
C ALA A 102 -7.64 13.65 -14.00
N ARG A 103 -8.51 14.66 -14.12
CA ARG A 103 -9.63 14.66 -15.05
C ARG A 103 -9.19 15.38 -16.32
N ASP A 104 -9.51 14.81 -17.48
CA ASP A 104 -9.34 15.51 -18.75
C ASP A 104 -10.36 16.65 -18.86
N LEU A 105 -9.88 17.84 -19.25
CA LEU A 105 -10.70 19.04 -19.38
C LEU A 105 -11.42 19.13 -20.73
N GLU A 106 -10.88 18.52 -21.78
CA GLU A 106 -11.51 18.44 -23.10
C GLU A 106 -12.57 17.34 -23.11
N ASN A 107 -12.29 16.22 -22.42
CA ASN A 107 -13.25 15.15 -22.24
C ASN A 107 -13.49 14.83 -20.75
N PRO A 108 -14.49 15.43 -20.11
CA PRO A 108 -14.76 15.20 -18.69
C PRO A 108 -15.10 13.76 -18.31
N THR A 109 -15.39 12.86 -19.26
CA THR A 109 -15.59 11.43 -18.97
C THR A 109 -14.27 10.67 -18.82
N VAL A 110 -13.15 11.27 -19.22
CA VAL A 110 -11.82 10.66 -19.19
C VAL A 110 -11.06 11.08 -17.94
N TRP A 111 -10.52 10.07 -17.25
CA TRP A 111 -9.67 10.23 -16.08
C TRP A 111 -8.34 9.53 -16.30
N ILE A 112 -7.26 10.18 -15.89
CA ILE A 112 -5.88 9.71 -16.08
C ILE A 112 -5.27 9.47 -14.71
N GLU A 113 -5.01 8.20 -14.37
CA GLU A 113 -4.14 7.82 -13.27
C GLU A 113 -2.70 7.83 -13.78
N HIS A 114 -1.84 8.58 -13.10
CA HIS A 114 -0.42 8.66 -13.42
C HIS A 114 0.42 8.37 -12.19
N TYR A 115 1.47 7.56 -12.35
CA TYR A 115 2.48 7.33 -11.33
C TYR A 115 3.78 6.85 -11.99
N HIS A 116 4.87 6.85 -11.24
CA HIS A 116 6.13 6.28 -11.71
C HIS A 116 6.74 5.29 -10.73
N THR A 117 7.59 4.42 -11.26
CA THR A 117 8.48 3.56 -10.48
C THR A 117 9.94 3.84 -10.88
N PRO A 118 10.91 3.65 -9.97
CA PRO A 118 12.30 4.07 -10.23
C PRO A 118 12.98 3.27 -11.34
N THR A 119 12.65 1.98 -11.44
CA THR A 119 13.29 1.04 -12.36
C THR A 119 12.28 0.00 -12.83
N TRP A 120 12.60 -0.69 -13.94
CA TRP A 120 11.81 -1.79 -14.47
C TRP A 120 11.55 -2.87 -13.41
N ILE A 121 12.58 -3.31 -12.67
CA ILE A 121 12.38 -4.34 -11.65
C ILE A 121 11.45 -3.89 -10.52
N GLU A 122 11.45 -2.60 -10.18
CA GLU A 122 10.51 -2.06 -9.20
C GLU A 122 9.08 -1.99 -9.74
N TYR A 123 8.88 -1.73 -11.04
CA TYR A 123 7.57 -1.89 -11.69
C TYR A 123 7.06 -3.33 -11.61
N ILE A 124 7.92 -4.32 -11.87
CA ILE A 124 7.53 -5.74 -11.77
C ILE A 124 7.15 -6.12 -10.35
N ARG A 125 7.98 -5.77 -9.38
CA ARG A 125 7.70 -6.04 -7.96
C ARG A 125 6.46 -5.31 -7.49
N HIS A 126 6.27 -4.06 -7.91
CA HIS A 126 5.08 -3.26 -7.60
C HIS A 126 3.81 -4.01 -8.00
N ASN A 127 3.74 -4.55 -9.21
CA ASN A 127 2.57 -5.30 -9.66
C ASN A 127 2.49 -6.73 -9.08
N GLY A 128 3.60 -7.31 -8.64
CA GLY A 128 3.62 -8.60 -7.96
C GLY A 128 3.16 -8.57 -6.50
N ARG A 129 3.17 -7.40 -5.84
CA ARG A 129 2.75 -7.23 -4.44
C ARG A 129 1.23 -7.12 -4.25
N ILE A 130 0.46 -7.01 -5.34
CA ILE A 130 -1.00 -6.90 -5.26
C ILE A 130 -1.59 -8.18 -4.63
N THR A 131 -2.47 -8.01 -3.64
CA THR A 131 -3.08 -9.12 -2.91
C THR A 131 -4.50 -9.42 -3.40
N HIS A 132 -5.05 -10.58 -3.01
CA HIS A 132 -6.47 -10.89 -3.25
C HIS A 132 -7.43 -9.86 -2.65
N ALA A 133 -7.13 -9.34 -1.46
CA ALA A 133 -7.89 -8.27 -0.85
C ALA A 133 -7.91 -6.99 -1.69
N ASP A 134 -6.78 -6.64 -2.31
CA ASP A 134 -6.68 -5.46 -3.18
C ASP A 134 -7.45 -5.65 -4.50
N ALA A 135 -7.55 -6.90 -5.00
CA ALA A 135 -8.25 -7.21 -6.24
C ALA A 135 -9.73 -6.81 -6.21
N VAL A 136 -10.39 -6.94 -5.05
CA VAL A 136 -11.79 -6.55 -4.85
C VAL A 136 -12.01 -5.06 -5.14
N ILE A 137 -11.01 -4.22 -4.88
CA ILE A 137 -11.08 -2.78 -5.17
C ILE A 137 -10.84 -2.53 -6.66
N VAL A 138 -9.92 -3.27 -7.28
CA VAL A 138 -9.61 -3.16 -8.71
C VAL A 138 -10.77 -3.63 -9.58
N GLU A 139 -11.49 -4.68 -9.18
CA GLU A 139 -12.62 -5.26 -9.93
C GLU A 139 -13.89 -4.40 -9.88
N ARG A 140 -13.92 -3.35 -9.04
CA ARG A 140 -15.05 -2.41 -8.93
C ARG A 140 -14.90 -1.15 -9.79
N VAL A 141 -13.71 -0.90 -10.34
CA VAL A 141 -13.47 0.20 -11.30
C VAL A 141 -14.02 -0.20 -12.66
#